data_AF-A0A7S2RAZ5-F1
#
_entry.id   AF-A0A7S2RAZ5-F1
#
_cell.length_a   1.000
_cell.length_b   1.000
_cell.length_c   1.000
_cell.angle_alpha   90.00
_cell.angle_beta   90.00
_cell.angle_gamma   90.00
#
_symmetry.space_group_name_H-M   'P 1'
#
loop_
_entity.id
_entity.type
_entity.pdbx_description
1 polymer ?
#
loop_
_entity_poly.entity_id
_entity_poly.type
_entity_poly.pdbx_seq_one_letter_code
_entity_poly.pdbx_strand_id
1 'polypeptide(L)'
;NETAKKECCLIPQIHGPAKEVLHSSMKTIELELNVACNNDNKNHMNNSTDTVACLAFSSVLHAVHTLIRASWDRSNHSSKADAQPTINYNSLEAIALALDQAVKALKSTLKIEATLAMDFQQTESETALEQARLKEAEKASKEASYQKQTSPQPLTDQKDEFAGKSEAAIAKILKKRAEKEAKKAAKKKQKTTSTSSIFGAGTLQLVECLRNQELTNEDTFLAPSTIVEMETITSALLSGGVQRKPKIAKGTRDYLPDQMMIRDKAFTIIRRVFRSHGAVEIDTPVFELKDTLTGKYGEDSKLIYDLADQGGELLALRYDLTVPFARFLALNNVGNIKRFHIGKVYRRDQPALSRGRYREFYQCDFDIAGNYGRMVPDAECVAVAAEILAALPIGEFGIKLNHRCLLDAILDISGVPA
;
A
#
# COMPACT_ATOMS: atom_id res chain seq x y z
N ASN A 1 -14.83 -30.01 4.19
CA ASN A 1 -15.19 -28.96 3.21
C ASN A 1 -14.79 -27.54 3.61
N GLU A 2 -15.08 -27.01 4.81
CA GLU A 2 -14.62 -25.65 5.19
C GLU A 2 -13.13 -25.55 5.57
N THR A 3 -12.52 -26.60 6.10
CA THR A 3 -11.08 -26.65 6.43
C THR A 3 -10.21 -26.68 5.16
N ALA A 4 -10.53 -27.59 4.22
CA ALA A 4 -9.93 -27.60 2.88
C ALA A 4 -10.09 -26.24 2.16
N LYS A 5 -11.23 -25.56 2.36
CA LYS A 5 -11.52 -24.22 1.82
C LYS A 5 -10.58 -23.12 2.35
N LYS A 6 -10.07 -23.23 3.58
CA LYS A 6 -9.08 -22.29 4.14
C LYS A 6 -7.65 -22.59 3.69
N GLU A 7 -7.33 -23.86 3.49
CA GLU A 7 -5.96 -24.31 3.17
C GLU A 7 -5.60 -24.11 1.70
N CYS A 8 -6.53 -24.29 0.76
CA CYS A 8 -6.30 -24.01 -0.67
C CYS A 8 -6.08 -22.51 -0.99
N CYS A 9 -6.51 -21.60 -0.12
CA CYS A 9 -6.38 -20.15 -0.34
C CYS A 9 -5.08 -19.54 0.22
N LEU A 10 -4.25 -20.32 0.90
CA LEU A 10 -2.97 -19.86 1.43
C LEU A 10 -1.86 -20.28 0.47
N ILE A 11 -1.09 -19.33 -0.07
CA ILE A 11 0.16 -19.65 -0.77
C ILE A 11 1.12 -20.22 0.29
N PRO A 12 1.55 -21.49 0.17
CA PRO A 12 2.46 -22.07 1.13
C PRO A 12 3.77 -21.28 1.20
N GLN A 13 4.26 -21.03 2.43
CA GLN A 13 5.53 -20.34 2.68
C GLN A 13 6.74 -21.06 2.06
N ILE A 14 6.57 -22.31 1.65
CA ILE A 14 7.62 -23.19 1.12
C ILE A 14 7.86 -23.06 -0.39
N HIS A 15 6.97 -22.42 -1.17
CA HIS A 15 7.19 -22.26 -2.61
C HIS A 15 8.37 -21.33 -2.95
N GLY A 16 8.56 -20.26 -2.17
CA GLY A 16 9.69 -19.34 -2.34
C GLY A 16 11.03 -20.05 -2.14
N PRO A 17 11.28 -20.62 -0.95
CA PRO A 17 12.48 -21.41 -0.68
C PRO A 17 12.70 -22.57 -1.67
N ALA A 18 11.67 -23.33 -2.02
CA ALA A 18 11.79 -24.42 -2.98
C ALA A 18 12.19 -23.92 -4.38
N LYS A 19 11.61 -22.81 -4.84
CA LYS A 19 11.96 -22.18 -6.12
C LYS A 19 13.41 -21.69 -6.13
N GLU A 20 13.89 -21.10 -5.03
CA GLU A 20 15.27 -20.66 -4.90
C GLU A 20 16.25 -21.85 -4.95
N VAL A 21 15.94 -22.94 -4.25
CA VAL A 21 16.73 -24.18 -4.28
C VAL A 21 16.79 -24.76 -5.70
N LEU A 22 15.65 -24.83 -6.41
CA LEU A 22 15.59 -25.32 -7.78
C LEU A 22 16.45 -24.47 -8.74
N HIS A 23 16.29 -23.14 -8.69
CA HIS A 23 17.08 -22.23 -9.55
C HIS A 23 18.58 -22.28 -9.23
N SER A 24 18.95 -22.30 -7.94
CA SER A 24 20.35 -22.38 -7.53
C SER A 24 20.97 -23.69 -7.99
N SER A 25 20.29 -24.81 -7.76
CA SER A 25 20.78 -26.14 -8.14
C SER A 25 20.89 -26.29 -9.65
N MET A 26 19.95 -25.75 -10.42
CA MET A 26 20.01 -25.75 -11.89
C MET A 26 21.24 -24.99 -12.41
N LYS A 27 21.55 -23.82 -11.85
CA LYS A 27 22.77 -23.08 -12.19
C LYS A 27 24.03 -23.86 -11.83
N THR A 28 24.05 -24.51 -10.67
CA THR A 28 25.17 -25.38 -10.26
C THR A 28 25.36 -26.53 -11.26
N ILE A 29 24.29 -27.22 -11.65
CA ILE A 29 24.35 -28.31 -12.64
C ILE A 29 24.82 -27.80 -14.01
N GLU A 30 24.32 -26.64 -14.46
CA GLU A 30 24.74 -26.03 -15.72
C GLU A 30 26.24 -25.69 -15.73
N LEU A 31 26.75 -25.15 -14.62
CA LEU A 31 28.19 -24.88 -14.46
C LEU A 31 29.00 -26.18 -14.51
N GLU A 32 28.59 -27.22 -13.80
CA GLU A 32 29.29 -28.52 -13.80
C GLU A 32 29.30 -29.17 -15.19
N LEU A 33 28.18 -29.13 -15.93
CA LEU A 33 28.11 -29.63 -17.31
C LEU A 33 29.05 -28.86 -18.25
N ASN A 34 29.10 -27.53 -18.12
CA ASN A 34 30.00 -26.70 -18.91
C ASN A 34 31.48 -26.95 -18.58
N VAL A 35 31.81 -27.29 -17.33
CA VAL A 35 33.17 -27.67 -16.92
C VAL A 35 33.55 -29.05 -17.45
N ALA A 36 32.62 -30.01 -17.43
CA ALA A 36 32.85 -31.35 -17.95
C ALA A 36 33.03 -31.37 -19.49
N CYS A 37 32.29 -30.56 -20.23
CA CYS A 37 32.38 -30.49 -21.69
C CYS A 37 33.65 -29.79 -22.23
N ASN A 38 34.34 -28.98 -21.41
CA ASN A 38 35.56 -28.27 -21.81
C ASN A 38 36.86 -29.06 -21.53
N ASN A 39 36.78 -30.19 -20.83
CA ASN A 39 37.92 -31.03 -20.50
C ASN A 39 37.99 -32.28 -21.40
N ASP A 40 38.70 -32.19 -22.53
CA ASP A 40 38.99 -33.35 -23.41
C ASP A 40 39.97 -34.38 -22.79
N ASN A 41 40.46 -34.15 -21.57
CA ASN A 41 41.40 -35.06 -20.88
C ASN A 41 40.65 -36.07 -20.00
N LYS A 42 40.34 -37.24 -20.57
CA LYS A 42 39.60 -38.38 -19.98
C LYS A 42 40.17 -39.02 -18.70
N ASN A 43 41.21 -38.50 -18.05
CA ASN A 43 41.95 -39.29 -17.05
C ASN A 43 42.04 -38.74 -15.61
N HIS A 44 41.33 -37.67 -15.22
CA HIS A 44 41.43 -37.21 -13.82
C HIS A 44 40.20 -36.58 -13.12
N MET A 45 38.98 -36.71 -13.63
CA MET A 45 37.80 -36.02 -13.05
C MET A 45 36.57 -36.94 -12.89
N ASN A 46 36.58 -37.87 -11.93
CA ASN A 46 35.42 -38.76 -11.73
C ASN A 46 34.85 -38.80 -10.30
N ASN A 47 35.39 -38.08 -9.29
CA ASN A 47 34.84 -38.15 -7.92
C ASN A 47 34.29 -36.82 -7.38
N SER A 48 34.95 -35.68 -7.61
CA SER A 48 34.52 -34.39 -7.04
C SER A 48 33.35 -33.76 -7.80
N THR A 49 33.37 -33.83 -9.13
CA THR A 49 32.30 -33.36 -10.03
C THR A 49 31.00 -34.14 -9.78
N ASP A 50 31.11 -35.47 -9.64
CA ASP A 50 29.99 -36.34 -9.33
C ASP A 50 29.42 -36.04 -7.93
N THR A 51 30.27 -35.68 -6.96
CA THR A 51 29.82 -35.30 -5.62
C THR A 51 29.00 -34.00 -5.63
N VAL A 52 29.46 -32.97 -6.34
CA VAL A 52 28.75 -31.68 -6.45
C VAL A 52 27.43 -31.86 -7.20
N ALA A 53 27.43 -32.62 -8.30
CA ALA A 53 26.22 -32.94 -9.06
C ALA A 53 25.23 -33.74 -8.21
N CYS A 54 25.68 -34.78 -7.49
CA CYS A 54 24.84 -35.56 -6.56
C CYS A 54 24.19 -34.69 -5.49
N LEU A 55 24.94 -33.75 -4.89
CA LEU A 55 24.40 -32.81 -3.90
C LEU A 55 23.37 -31.85 -4.50
N ALA A 56 23.61 -31.32 -5.70
CA ALA A 56 22.67 -30.44 -6.39
C ALA A 56 21.38 -31.19 -6.75
N PHE A 57 21.46 -32.39 -7.34
CA PHE A 57 20.29 -33.20 -7.67
C PHE A 57 19.54 -33.69 -6.42
N SER A 58 20.24 -34.01 -5.33
CA SER A 58 19.64 -34.32 -4.02
C SER A 58 18.83 -33.12 -3.47
N SER A 59 19.37 -31.91 -3.59
CA SER A 59 18.69 -30.67 -3.19
C SER A 59 17.43 -30.41 -4.03
N VAL A 60 17.49 -30.64 -5.34
CA VAL A 60 16.33 -30.60 -6.25
C VAL A 60 15.27 -31.61 -5.81
N LEU A 61 15.67 -32.86 -5.58
CA LEU A 61 14.77 -33.94 -5.18
C LEU A 61 14.07 -33.61 -3.84
N HIS A 62 14.79 -33.08 -2.86
CA HIS A 62 14.21 -32.65 -1.59
C HIS A 62 13.21 -31.49 -1.75
N ALA A 63 13.52 -30.52 -2.62
CA ALA A 63 12.61 -29.43 -2.95
C ALA A 63 11.32 -29.96 -3.61
N VAL A 64 11.44 -30.91 -4.55
CA VAL A 64 10.29 -31.56 -5.20
C VAL A 64 9.42 -32.31 -4.17
N HIS A 65 10.02 -33.12 -3.28
CA HIS A 65 9.26 -33.79 -2.21
C HIS A 65 8.56 -32.81 -1.27
N THR A 66 9.19 -31.69 -0.96
CA THR A 66 8.59 -30.62 -0.15
C THR A 66 7.35 -30.05 -0.85
N LEU A 67 7.40 -29.84 -2.17
CA LEU A 67 6.26 -29.39 -2.97
C LEU A 67 5.14 -30.44 -3.04
N ILE A 68 5.47 -31.73 -3.18
CA ILE A 68 4.48 -32.83 -3.15
C ILE A 68 3.74 -32.83 -1.81
N ARG A 69 4.48 -32.79 -0.69
CA ARG A 69 3.89 -32.77 0.65
C ARG A 69 2.96 -31.58 0.84
N ALA A 70 3.38 -30.40 0.41
CA ALA A 70 2.55 -29.19 0.44
C ALA A 70 1.21 -29.39 -0.27
N SER A 71 1.26 -30.05 -1.42
CA SER A 71 0.12 -30.28 -2.31
C SER A 71 -0.84 -31.33 -1.73
N TRP A 72 -0.31 -32.35 -1.06
CA TRP A 72 -1.12 -33.29 -0.27
C TRP A 72 -1.80 -32.63 0.93
N ASP A 73 -1.07 -31.82 1.70
CA ASP A 73 -1.63 -31.15 2.87
C ASP A 73 -2.85 -30.28 2.48
N ARG A 74 -2.83 -29.63 1.31
CA ARG A 74 -3.95 -28.82 0.80
C ARG A 74 -5.11 -29.64 0.24
N SER A 75 -4.83 -30.74 -0.44
CA SER A 75 -5.87 -31.58 -1.07
C SER A 75 -6.66 -32.43 -0.06
N ASN A 76 -6.28 -32.44 1.23
CA ASN A 76 -6.92 -33.23 2.30
C ASN A 76 -7.07 -34.73 1.96
N HIS A 77 -6.24 -35.25 1.06
CA HIS A 77 -6.17 -36.67 0.77
C HIS A 77 -5.45 -37.39 1.92
N SER A 78 -6.22 -37.87 2.90
CA SER A 78 -5.76 -38.81 3.92
C SER A 78 -5.50 -40.19 3.29
N SER A 79 -4.43 -40.32 2.54
CA SER A 79 -3.77 -41.58 2.28
C SER A 79 -2.44 -41.53 3.02
N LYS A 80 -2.19 -42.55 3.86
CA LYS A 80 -1.06 -42.65 4.80
C LYS A 80 0.22 -42.11 4.18
N ALA A 81 0.93 -41.30 4.97
CA ALA A 81 2.29 -40.86 4.71
C ALA A 81 3.11 -42.01 4.11
N ASP A 82 3.35 -41.98 2.80
CA ASP A 82 4.45 -42.73 2.24
C ASP A 82 5.69 -42.17 2.92
N ALA A 83 6.33 -43.02 3.73
CA ALA A 83 7.59 -42.70 4.35
C ALA A 83 8.49 -42.09 3.27
N GLN A 84 9.12 -40.95 3.56
CA GLN A 84 10.16 -40.40 2.69
C GLN A 84 11.03 -41.57 2.24
N PRO A 85 11.09 -41.88 0.93
CA PRO A 85 11.92 -42.98 0.50
C PRO A 85 13.32 -42.66 0.99
N THR A 86 13.90 -43.54 1.82
CA THR A 86 15.30 -43.44 2.23
C THR A 86 16.13 -43.73 1.00
N ILE A 87 16.31 -42.71 0.17
CA ILE A 87 17.03 -42.82 -1.08
C ILE A 87 18.51 -42.76 -0.74
N ASN A 88 19.20 -43.83 -1.07
CA ASN A 88 20.63 -43.91 -0.91
C ASN A 88 21.29 -43.01 -1.98
N TYR A 89 21.88 -41.89 -1.56
CA TYR A 89 22.49 -40.86 -2.42
C TYR A 89 23.81 -41.31 -3.09
N ASN A 90 24.02 -42.61 -3.25
CA ASN A 90 25.33 -43.17 -3.58
C ASN A 90 25.62 -43.21 -5.09
N SER A 91 24.67 -42.87 -5.96
CA SER A 91 24.91 -42.72 -7.41
C SER A 91 23.95 -41.75 -8.09
N LEU A 92 24.44 -41.10 -9.16
CA LEU A 92 23.63 -40.25 -10.04
C LEU A 92 22.44 -40.99 -10.67
N GLU A 93 22.61 -42.25 -11.04
CA GLU A 93 21.55 -43.08 -11.63
C GLU A 93 20.38 -43.29 -10.65
N ALA A 94 20.68 -43.55 -9.38
CA ALA A 94 19.66 -43.71 -8.34
C ALA A 94 18.90 -42.41 -8.09
N ILE A 95 19.61 -41.27 -8.07
CA ILE A 95 19.00 -39.95 -7.89
C ILE A 95 18.12 -39.58 -9.10
N ALA A 96 18.58 -39.89 -10.33
CA ALA A 96 17.82 -39.62 -11.55
C ALA A 96 16.50 -40.42 -11.59
N LEU A 97 16.53 -41.70 -11.25
CA LEU A 97 15.33 -42.54 -11.17
C LEU A 97 14.35 -42.02 -10.11
N ALA A 98 14.87 -41.64 -8.93
CA ALA A 98 14.04 -41.07 -7.87
C ALA A 98 13.43 -39.73 -8.26
N LEU A 99 14.17 -38.88 -8.98
CA LEU A 99 13.66 -37.61 -9.45
C LEU A 99 12.54 -37.79 -10.48
N ASP A 100 12.67 -38.74 -11.41
CA ASP A 100 11.61 -39.07 -12.36
C ASP A 100 10.32 -39.53 -11.64
N GLN A 101 10.45 -40.39 -10.64
CA GLN A 101 9.32 -40.83 -9.80
C GLN A 101 8.69 -39.67 -9.03
N ALA A 102 9.51 -38.80 -8.41
CA ALA A 102 9.04 -37.65 -7.65
C ALA A 102 8.31 -36.64 -8.55
N VAL A 103 8.82 -36.38 -9.76
CA VAL A 103 8.16 -35.50 -10.73
C VAL A 103 6.81 -36.07 -11.17
N LYS A 104 6.72 -37.39 -11.43
CA LYS A 104 5.44 -38.06 -11.74
C LYS A 104 4.44 -37.92 -10.59
N ALA A 105 4.88 -38.16 -9.35
CA ALA A 105 4.04 -38.01 -8.16
C ALA A 105 3.57 -36.55 -7.97
N LEU A 106 4.45 -35.56 -8.19
CA LEU A 106 4.09 -34.15 -8.13
C LEU A 106 3.05 -33.79 -9.19
N LYS A 107 3.21 -34.26 -10.44
CA LYS A 107 2.22 -34.04 -11.51
C LYS A 107 0.85 -34.61 -11.14
N SER A 108 0.79 -35.84 -10.64
CA SER A 108 -0.46 -36.47 -10.23
C SER A 108 -1.13 -35.71 -9.08
N THR A 109 -0.35 -35.23 -8.11
CA THR A 109 -0.89 -34.45 -6.98
C THR A 109 -1.40 -33.07 -7.42
N LEU A 110 -0.65 -32.37 -8.28
CA LEU A 110 -1.07 -31.07 -8.85
C LEU A 110 -2.33 -31.20 -9.70
N LYS A 111 -2.53 -32.33 -10.37
CA LYS A 111 -3.76 -32.62 -11.14
C LYS A 111 -4.97 -32.68 -10.20
N ILE A 112 -4.85 -33.38 -9.08
CA ILE A 112 -5.91 -33.46 -8.06
C ILE A 112 -6.23 -32.05 -7.54
N GLU A 113 -5.21 -31.25 -7.21
CA GLU A 113 -5.42 -29.87 -6.77
C GLU A 113 -6.12 -29.00 -7.83
N ALA A 114 -5.73 -29.14 -9.09
CA ALA A 114 -6.35 -28.41 -10.19
C ALA A 114 -7.83 -28.77 -10.35
N THR A 115 -8.18 -30.06 -10.27
CA THR A 115 -9.57 -30.53 -10.30
C THR A 115 -10.38 -29.95 -9.14
N LEU A 116 -9.87 -30.05 -7.90
CA LEU A 116 -10.53 -29.50 -6.72
C LEU A 116 -10.73 -27.98 -6.82
N ALA A 117 -9.75 -27.26 -7.35
CA ALA A 117 -9.84 -25.81 -7.55
C ALA A 117 -10.91 -25.43 -8.60
N MET A 118 -11.03 -26.22 -9.67
CA MET A 118 -12.07 -26.02 -10.70
C MET A 118 -13.48 -26.28 -10.15
N ASP A 119 -13.68 -27.37 -9.42
CA ASP A 119 -14.96 -27.71 -8.79
C ASP A 119 -15.40 -26.63 -7.79
N PHE A 120 -14.44 -26.13 -7.00
CA PHE A 120 -14.67 -25.03 -6.07
C PHE A 120 -15.15 -23.76 -6.77
N GLN A 121 -14.46 -23.37 -7.84
CA GLN A 121 -14.83 -22.15 -8.57
C GLN A 121 -16.21 -22.26 -9.21
N GLN A 122 -16.54 -23.42 -9.76
CA GLN A 122 -17.87 -23.67 -10.31
C GLN A 122 -18.94 -23.49 -9.22
N THR A 123 -18.73 -24.09 -8.05
CA THR A 123 -19.63 -23.99 -6.89
C THR A 123 -19.80 -22.54 -6.40
N GLU A 124 -18.70 -21.77 -6.27
CA GLU A 124 -18.74 -20.37 -5.85
C GLU A 124 -19.40 -19.47 -6.90
N SER A 125 -19.16 -19.71 -8.19
CA SER A 125 -19.82 -18.99 -9.27
C SER A 125 -21.33 -19.23 -9.27
N GLU A 126 -21.77 -20.48 -9.06
CA GLU A 126 -23.20 -20.83 -8.94
C GLU A 126 -23.82 -20.18 -7.70
N THR A 127 -23.15 -20.25 -6.55
CA THR A 127 -23.61 -19.64 -5.28
C THR A 127 -23.74 -18.12 -5.41
N ALA A 128 -22.75 -17.45 -6.02
CA ALA A 128 -22.77 -16.01 -6.20
C ALA A 128 -23.84 -15.55 -7.19
N LEU A 129 -24.08 -16.33 -8.26
CA LEU A 129 -25.18 -16.09 -9.20
C LEU A 129 -26.53 -16.18 -8.48
N GLU A 130 -26.70 -17.17 -7.61
CA GLU A 130 -27.92 -17.34 -6.83
C GLU A 130 -28.12 -16.19 -5.81
N GLN A 131 -27.06 -15.78 -5.10
CA GLN A 131 -27.12 -14.61 -4.22
C GLN A 131 -27.44 -13.30 -4.98
N ALA A 132 -26.93 -13.15 -6.20
CA ALA A 132 -27.26 -12.00 -7.03
C ALA A 132 -28.74 -11.99 -7.43
N ARG A 133 -29.28 -13.15 -7.83
CA ARG A 133 -30.71 -13.33 -8.12
C ARG A 133 -31.59 -13.00 -6.92
N LEU A 134 -31.23 -13.48 -5.73
CA LEU A 134 -31.96 -13.19 -4.48
C LEU A 134 -31.93 -11.68 -4.15
N LYS A 135 -30.79 -11.02 -4.29
CA LYS A 135 -30.67 -9.56 -4.09
C LYS A 135 -31.49 -8.75 -5.09
N GLU A 136 -31.58 -9.20 -6.34
CA GLU A 136 -32.44 -8.56 -7.35
C GLU A 136 -33.93 -8.78 -7.05
N ALA A 137 -34.31 -9.99 -6.62
CA ALA A 137 -35.68 -10.30 -6.21
C ALA A 137 -36.11 -9.49 -4.97
N GLU A 138 -35.25 -9.35 -3.96
CA GLU A 138 -35.50 -8.49 -2.80
C GLU A 138 -35.66 -7.02 -3.18
N LYS A 139 -34.82 -6.55 -4.11
CA LYS A 139 -34.91 -5.17 -4.60
C LYS A 139 -36.20 -4.92 -5.37
N ALA A 140 -36.61 -5.86 -6.24
CA ALA A 140 -37.87 -5.80 -6.95
C ALA A 140 -39.07 -5.84 -5.99
N SER A 141 -39.01 -6.65 -4.93
CA SER A 141 -40.03 -6.72 -3.88
C SER A 141 -40.14 -5.40 -3.09
N LYS A 142 -39.00 -4.80 -2.70
CA LYS A 142 -38.95 -3.48 -2.04
C LYS A 142 -39.45 -2.35 -2.94
N GLU A 143 -39.14 -2.38 -4.23
CA GLU A 143 -39.67 -1.41 -5.21
C GLU A 143 -41.20 -1.58 -5.39
N ALA A 144 -41.72 -2.81 -5.40
CA ALA A 144 -43.15 -3.09 -5.47
C ALA A 144 -43.92 -2.73 -4.18
N SER A 145 -43.31 -2.90 -3.00
CA SER A 145 -43.91 -2.46 -1.73
C SER A 145 -43.97 -0.94 -1.61
N TYR A 146 -42.95 -0.24 -2.12
CA TYR A 146 -42.92 1.23 -2.15
C TYR A 146 -44.01 1.79 -3.07
N GLN A 147 -44.26 1.15 -4.22
CA GLN A 147 -45.34 1.53 -5.13
C GLN A 147 -46.75 1.26 -4.59
N LYS A 148 -46.92 0.27 -3.69
CA LYS A 148 -48.21 -0.02 -3.03
C LYS A 148 -48.54 0.92 -1.86
N GLN A 149 -47.58 1.66 -1.32
CA GLN A 149 -47.79 2.62 -0.22
C GLN A 149 -47.99 4.08 -0.70
N THR A 150 -47.76 4.37 -1.97
CA THR A 150 -48.10 5.66 -2.58
C THR A 150 -49.27 5.49 -3.54
N SER A 151 -50.49 5.73 -3.06
CA SER A 151 -51.62 6.05 -3.94
C SER A 151 -51.26 7.29 -4.79
N PRO A 152 -51.61 7.33 -6.08
CA PRO A 152 -51.36 8.52 -6.90
C PRO A 152 -52.15 9.70 -6.33
N GLN A 153 -51.45 10.68 -5.76
CA GLN A 153 -52.05 11.99 -5.47
C GLN A 153 -52.45 12.64 -6.81
N PRO A 154 -53.62 13.32 -6.87
CA PRO A 154 -54.02 14.06 -8.07
C PRO A 154 -52.97 15.09 -8.47
N LEU A 155 -52.79 15.27 -9.78
CA LEU A 155 -51.89 16.22 -10.45
C LEU A 155 -52.27 17.69 -10.19
N THR A 156 -52.20 18.18 -8.96
CA THR A 156 -52.43 19.60 -8.66
C THR A 156 -51.28 20.34 -7.97
N ASP A 157 -50.22 19.66 -7.52
CA ASP A 157 -49.09 20.31 -6.82
C ASP A 157 -47.75 20.26 -7.56
N GLN A 158 -47.75 20.50 -8.89
CA GLN A 158 -46.52 20.70 -9.67
C GLN A 158 -46.46 22.06 -10.38
N LYS A 159 -47.23 23.06 -9.91
CA LYS A 159 -47.17 24.41 -10.48
C LYS A 159 -46.01 25.27 -9.94
N ASP A 160 -45.31 24.84 -8.88
CA ASP A 160 -44.25 25.66 -8.27
C ASP A 160 -42.83 25.42 -8.81
N GLU A 161 -42.51 24.26 -9.40
CA GLU A 161 -41.12 23.96 -9.83
C GLU A 161 -40.70 24.69 -11.13
N PHE A 162 -41.68 25.16 -11.89
CA PHE A 162 -41.51 25.80 -13.21
C PHE A 162 -42.07 27.22 -13.31
N ALA A 163 -42.64 27.76 -12.22
CA ALA A 163 -43.11 29.14 -12.18
C ALA A 163 -41.94 30.11 -12.52
N GLY A 164 -42.15 30.94 -13.56
CA GLY A 164 -41.19 31.96 -13.98
C GLY A 164 -40.07 31.51 -14.94
N LYS A 165 -40.04 30.25 -15.39
CA LYS A 165 -39.05 29.75 -16.37
C LYS A 165 -39.63 29.71 -17.78
N SER A 166 -38.85 30.13 -18.79
CA SER A 166 -39.28 30.06 -20.20
C SER A 166 -39.44 28.61 -20.66
N GLU A 167 -40.32 28.37 -21.64
CA GLU A 167 -40.59 27.03 -22.19
C GLU A 167 -39.32 26.28 -22.62
N ALA A 168 -38.34 27.01 -23.17
CA ALA A 168 -37.04 26.47 -23.56
C ALA A 168 -36.21 25.94 -22.37
N ALA A 169 -36.32 26.58 -21.20
CA ALA A 169 -35.62 26.16 -19.98
C ALA A 169 -36.26 24.88 -19.40
N ILE A 170 -37.58 24.77 -19.47
CA ILE A 170 -38.35 23.59 -19.03
C ILE A 170 -37.98 22.38 -19.89
N ALA A 171 -37.96 22.54 -21.22
CA ALA A 171 -37.56 21.49 -22.15
C ALA A 171 -36.12 20.97 -21.91
N LYS A 172 -35.19 21.87 -21.56
CA LYS A 172 -33.79 21.51 -21.27
C LYS A 172 -33.64 20.72 -19.97
N ILE A 173 -34.46 21.01 -18.95
CA ILE A 173 -34.49 20.27 -17.68
C ILE A 173 -35.00 18.86 -17.89
N LEU A 174 -36.10 18.69 -18.63
CA LEU A 174 -36.68 17.39 -18.94
C LEU A 174 -35.71 16.53 -19.78
N LYS A 175 -35.04 17.11 -20.78
CA LYS A 175 -34.02 16.41 -21.57
C LYS A 175 -32.84 15.93 -20.71
N LYS A 176 -32.33 16.77 -19.80
CA LYS A 176 -31.26 16.37 -18.86
C LYS A 176 -31.70 15.27 -17.89
N ARG A 177 -32.95 15.28 -17.42
CA ARG A 177 -33.49 14.22 -16.56
C ARG A 177 -33.57 12.89 -17.34
N ALA A 178 -34.08 12.90 -18.57
CA ALA A 178 -34.13 11.73 -19.44
C ALA A 178 -32.74 11.16 -19.78
N GLU A 179 -31.75 12.01 -20.09
CA GLU A 179 -30.37 11.57 -20.33
C GLU A 179 -29.71 10.95 -19.07
N LYS A 180 -30.03 11.48 -17.89
CA LYS A 180 -29.52 10.95 -16.60
C LYS A 180 -30.15 9.59 -16.27
N GLU A 181 -31.43 9.40 -16.58
CA GLU A 181 -32.11 8.11 -16.43
C GLU A 181 -31.62 7.09 -17.45
N ALA A 182 -31.41 7.48 -18.71
CA ALA A 182 -30.82 6.62 -19.73
C ALA A 182 -29.39 6.17 -19.35
N LYS A 183 -28.56 7.08 -18.81
CA LYS A 183 -27.22 6.74 -18.28
C LYS A 183 -27.28 5.81 -17.07
N LYS A 184 -28.26 6.00 -16.17
CA LYS A 184 -28.48 5.07 -15.04
C LYS A 184 -28.93 3.69 -15.52
N ALA A 185 -29.83 3.61 -16.51
CA ALA A 185 -30.28 2.36 -17.10
C ALA A 185 -29.14 1.63 -17.84
N ALA A 186 -28.29 2.37 -18.57
CA ALA A 186 -27.10 1.82 -19.23
C ALA A 186 -26.08 1.26 -18.20
N LYS A 187 -25.81 1.98 -17.11
CA LYS A 187 -24.98 1.46 -16.00
C LYS A 187 -25.61 0.26 -15.27
N LYS A 188 -26.95 0.15 -15.24
CA LYS A 188 -27.67 -0.99 -14.66
C LYS A 188 -27.56 -2.25 -15.55
N LYS A 189 -27.58 -2.08 -16.88
CA LYS A 189 -27.34 -3.18 -17.85
C LYS A 189 -25.88 -3.66 -17.90
N GLN A 190 -24.90 -2.82 -17.55
CA GLN A 190 -23.49 -3.21 -17.49
C GLN A 190 -23.12 -4.00 -16.22
N LYS A 191 -23.97 -3.96 -15.18
CA LYS A 191 -23.70 -4.58 -13.87
C LYS A 191 -24.30 -5.99 -13.72
N THR A 192 -25.11 -6.43 -14.67
CA THR A 192 -25.98 -7.61 -14.55
C THR A 192 -25.42 -8.88 -15.20
N THR A 193 -24.19 -8.85 -15.75
CA THR A 193 -23.72 -9.97 -16.59
C THR A 193 -22.28 -10.43 -16.41
N SER A 194 -21.58 -10.12 -15.31
CA SER A 194 -20.19 -10.58 -15.23
C SER A 194 -19.80 -11.26 -13.91
N THR A 195 -19.61 -12.57 -14.05
CA THR A 195 -18.67 -13.41 -13.28
C THR A 195 -17.30 -12.74 -13.03
N SER A 196 -16.95 -11.70 -13.79
CA SER A 196 -15.79 -10.82 -13.57
C SER A 196 -15.80 -10.01 -12.27
N SER A 197 -16.90 -9.99 -11.51
CA SER A 197 -16.93 -9.31 -10.20
C SER A 197 -16.45 -10.19 -9.05
N ILE A 198 -16.41 -11.52 -9.25
CA ILE A 198 -16.06 -12.51 -8.23
C ILE A 198 -14.59 -12.91 -8.37
N PHE A 199 -14.13 -13.11 -9.62
CA PHE A 199 -12.77 -13.51 -9.94
C PHE A 199 -12.07 -12.46 -10.81
N GLY A 200 -10.77 -12.25 -10.57
CA GLY A 200 -9.95 -11.36 -11.39
C GLY A 200 -9.81 -11.89 -12.83
N ALA A 201 -9.60 -10.98 -13.80
CA ALA A 201 -9.55 -11.32 -15.21
C ALA A 201 -8.55 -12.44 -15.55
N GLY A 202 -7.38 -12.48 -14.92
CA GLY A 202 -6.44 -13.57 -15.20
C GLY A 202 -6.65 -14.84 -14.38
N THR A 203 -7.41 -14.81 -13.27
CA THR A 203 -7.89 -16.05 -12.65
C THR A 203 -8.82 -16.79 -13.62
N LEU A 204 -9.68 -16.06 -14.33
CA LEU A 204 -10.57 -16.64 -15.35
C LEU A 204 -9.77 -17.24 -16.53
N GLN A 205 -8.73 -16.56 -17.00
CA GLN A 205 -7.87 -17.06 -18.08
C GLN A 205 -7.13 -18.35 -17.68
N LEU A 206 -6.58 -18.40 -16.46
CA LEU A 206 -5.88 -19.59 -15.96
C LEU A 206 -6.83 -20.80 -15.87
N VAL A 207 -8.06 -20.57 -15.43
CA VAL A 207 -9.08 -21.61 -15.30
C VAL A 207 -9.54 -22.11 -16.66
N GLU A 208 -9.68 -21.21 -17.63
CA GLU A 208 -10.01 -21.59 -19.01
C GLU A 208 -8.91 -22.44 -19.63
N CYS A 209 -7.64 -22.08 -19.42
CA CYS A 209 -6.48 -22.89 -19.80
C CYS A 209 -6.52 -24.29 -19.14
N LEU A 210 -6.80 -24.38 -17.83
CA LEU A 210 -6.94 -25.66 -17.12
C LEU A 210 -8.16 -26.47 -17.58
N ARG A 211 -9.25 -25.83 -17.99
CA ARG A 211 -10.43 -26.52 -18.53
C ARG A 211 -10.15 -27.16 -19.89
N ASN A 212 -9.38 -26.47 -20.72
CA ASN A 212 -8.98 -26.96 -22.04
C ASN A 212 -7.97 -28.12 -21.98
N GLN A 213 -7.34 -28.35 -20.81
CA GLN A 213 -6.32 -29.38 -20.61
C GLN A 213 -6.85 -30.81 -20.50
N GLU A 214 -8.17 -31.06 -20.52
CA GLU A 214 -8.78 -32.37 -20.23
C GLU A 214 -8.03 -33.08 -19.09
N LEU A 215 -8.26 -32.64 -17.85
CA LEU A 215 -7.65 -33.14 -16.60
C LEU A 215 -7.92 -34.64 -16.32
N THR A 216 -8.26 -35.44 -17.33
CA THR A 216 -8.49 -36.88 -17.29
C THR A 216 -7.21 -37.66 -17.62
N ASN A 217 -6.37 -37.19 -18.55
CA ASN A 217 -5.14 -37.89 -18.97
C ASN A 217 -3.89 -37.35 -18.24
N GLU A 218 -3.12 -38.24 -17.59
CA GLU A 218 -1.88 -37.88 -16.88
C GLU A 218 -0.73 -37.49 -17.83
N ASP A 219 -0.72 -38.00 -19.05
CA ASP A 219 0.35 -37.74 -20.03
C ASP A 219 0.26 -36.35 -20.67
N THR A 220 -0.94 -35.74 -20.68
CA THR A 220 -1.20 -34.42 -21.30
C THR A 220 -1.25 -33.26 -20.30
N PHE A 221 -1.34 -33.56 -19.00
CA PHE A 221 -1.32 -32.55 -17.94
C PHE A 221 0.08 -31.94 -17.80
N LEU A 222 0.17 -30.61 -17.87
CA LEU A 222 1.44 -29.87 -17.92
C LEU A 222 2.32 -30.27 -19.11
N ALA A 223 1.71 -30.51 -20.28
CA ALA A 223 2.45 -30.60 -21.53
C ALA A 223 3.25 -29.30 -21.77
N PRO A 224 4.39 -29.34 -22.49
CA PRO A 224 5.23 -28.16 -22.73
C PRO A 224 4.46 -26.96 -23.29
N SER A 225 3.51 -27.19 -24.21
CA SER A 225 2.66 -26.14 -24.78
C SER A 225 1.80 -25.43 -23.73
N THR A 226 1.27 -26.19 -22.77
CA THR A 226 0.44 -25.66 -21.68
C THR A 226 1.27 -24.89 -20.69
N ILE A 227 2.49 -25.36 -20.39
CA ILE A 227 3.42 -24.63 -19.52
C ILE A 227 3.70 -23.24 -20.12
N VAL A 228 3.97 -23.16 -21.43
CA VAL A 228 4.18 -21.89 -22.12
C VAL A 228 2.93 -20.99 -22.06
N GLU A 229 1.74 -21.56 -22.23
CA GLU A 229 0.48 -20.81 -22.11
C GLU A 229 0.29 -20.28 -20.68
N MET A 230 0.49 -21.12 -19.65
CA MET A 230 0.40 -20.73 -18.25
C MET A 230 1.45 -19.70 -17.87
N GLU A 231 2.68 -19.80 -18.39
CA GLU A 231 3.74 -18.79 -18.22
C GLU A 231 3.35 -17.47 -18.87
N THR A 232 2.73 -17.51 -20.06
CA THR A 232 2.25 -16.32 -20.76
C THR A 232 1.12 -15.65 -19.97
N ILE A 233 0.15 -16.42 -19.47
CA ILE A 233 -0.94 -15.93 -18.61
C ILE A 233 -0.37 -15.37 -17.29
N THR A 234 0.60 -16.07 -16.69
CA THR A 234 1.26 -15.63 -15.45
C THR A 234 2.04 -14.34 -15.67
N SER A 235 2.76 -14.22 -16.78
CA SER A 235 3.48 -13.01 -17.18
C SER A 235 2.52 -11.86 -17.48
N ALA A 236 1.40 -12.12 -18.15
CA ALA A 236 0.32 -11.17 -18.38
C ALA A 236 -0.35 -10.72 -17.08
N LEU A 237 -0.52 -11.62 -16.11
CA LEU A 237 -1.04 -11.34 -14.77
C LEU A 237 -0.06 -10.50 -13.95
N LEU A 238 1.23 -10.84 -13.98
CA LEU A 238 2.30 -10.12 -13.31
C LEU A 238 2.53 -8.73 -13.94
N SER A 239 2.27 -8.57 -15.23
CA SER A 239 2.37 -7.29 -15.95
C SER A 239 1.08 -6.46 -15.94
N GLY A 240 -0.09 -7.11 -15.77
CA GLY A 240 -1.44 -6.53 -15.91
C GLY A 240 -2.09 -6.07 -14.59
N GLY A 241 -1.55 -6.47 -13.45
CA GLY A 241 -1.77 -5.70 -12.23
C GLY A 241 -0.88 -4.46 -12.28
N VAL A 242 -1.42 -3.26 -12.05
CA VAL A 242 -0.56 -2.18 -11.56
C VAL A 242 -0.05 -2.68 -10.20
N GLN A 243 1.08 -3.40 -10.17
CA GLN A 243 1.94 -3.40 -8.99
C GLN A 243 2.29 -1.93 -8.80
N ARG A 244 1.42 -1.20 -8.09
CA ARG A 244 1.75 0.11 -7.58
C ARG A 244 2.87 -0.18 -6.62
N LYS A 245 4.11 -0.07 -7.11
CA LYS A 245 5.29 -0.08 -6.26
C LYS A 245 4.96 0.84 -5.09
N PRO A 246 4.96 0.33 -3.84
CA PRO A 246 4.66 1.16 -2.68
C PRO A 246 5.52 2.41 -2.77
N LYS A 247 4.88 3.56 -2.89
CA LYS A 247 5.55 4.83 -3.13
C LYS A 247 5.12 5.81 -2.07
N ILE A 248 6.12 6.33 -1.37
CA ILE A 248 5.98 7.40 -0.39
C ILE A 248 5.53 8.68 -1.10
N ALA A 249 4.69 9.48 -0.44
CA ALA A 249 4.21 10.74 -1.00
C ALA A 249 5.40 11.66 -1.33
N LYS A 250 5.32 12.38 -2.46
CA LYS A 250 6.42 13.24 -2.93
C LYS A 250 6.78 14.25 -1.84
N GLY A 251 8.07 14.34 -1.51
CA GLY A 251 8.61 15.26 -0.49
C GLY A 251 8.46 14.77 0.95
N THR A 252 8.01 13.53 1.16
CA THR A 252 7.96 12.87 2.48
C THR A 252 8.93 11.69 2.50
N ARG A 253 9.25 11.16 3.69
CA ARG A 253 10.14 10.01 3.87
C ARG A 253 9.78 9.21 5.11
N ASP A 254 10.08 7.93 5.06
CA ASP A 254 10.10 7.09 6.26
C ASP A 254 11.39 7.36 7.06
N TYR A 255 11.32 7.14 8.37
CA TYR A 255 12.48 7.19 9.26
C TYR A 255 12.85 5.77 9.64
N LEU A 256 14.03 5.32 9.21
CA LEU A 256 14.56 3.99 9.53
C LEU A 256 15.04 3.92 11.00
N PRO A 257 15.23 2.72 11.58
CA PRO A 257 15.62 2.57 12.99
C PRO A 257 16.82 3.43 13.42
N ASP A 258 17.89 3.50 12.61
CA ASP A 258 19.06 4.32 12.93
C ASP A 258 18.74 5.82 12.95
N GLN A 259 17.92 6.27 12.00
CA GLN A 259 17.48 7.67 11.92
C GLN A 259 16.55 8.02 13.08
N MET A 260 15.71 7.07 13.49
CA MET A 260 14.85 7.18 14.66
C MET A 260 15.66 7.33 15.95
N MET A 261 16.72 6.54 16.12
CA MET A 261 17.62 6.63 17.28
C MET A 261 18.30 8.00 17.36
N ILE A 262 18.82 8.50 16.23
CA ILE A 262 19.44 9.84 16.17
C ILE A 262 18.41 10.93 16.51
N ARG A 263 17.20 10.83 15.94
CA ARG A 263 16.12 11.78 16.21
C ARG A 263 15.70 11.78 17.67
N ASP A 264 15.56 10.61 18.27
CA ASP A 264 15.17 10.46 19.67
C ASP A 264 16.23 11.07 20.62
N LYS A 265 17.50 10.83 20.34
CA LYS A 265 18.61 11.47 21.08
C LYS A 265 18.57 12.99 20.97
N ALA A 266 18.38 13.53 19.76
CA ALA A 266 18.27 14.97 19.54
C ALA A 266 17.07 15.57 20.28
N PHE A 267 15.89 14.96 20.17
CA PHE A 267 14.68 15.41 20.86
C PHE A 267 14.80 15.32 22.38
N THR A 268 15.49 14.31 22.91
CA THR A 268 15.75 14.20 24.35
C THR A 268 16.59 15.38 24.86
N ILE A 269 17.64 15.76 24.13
CA ILE A 269 18.47 16.93 24.46
C ILE A 269 17.64 18.21 24.40
N ILE A 270 16.89 18.42 23.31
CA ILE A 270 16.06 19.60 23.09
C ILE A 270 14.99 19.74 24.19
N ARG A 271 14.23 18.67 24.48
CA ARG A 271 13.21 18.67 25.54
C ARG A 271 13.82 18.94 26.92
N ARG A 272 15.02 18.43 27.20
CA ARG A 272 15.71 18.70 28.47
C ARG A 272 15.97 20.20 28.64
N VAL A 273 16.48 20.88 27.61
CA VAL A 273 16.72 22.33 27.66
C VAL A 273 15.40 23.09 27.78
N PHE A 274 14.38 22.76 26.98
CA PHE A 274 13.07 23.42 27.14
C PHE A 274 12.50 23.29 28.56
N ARG A 275 12.62 22.11 29.19
CA ARG A 275 12.16 21.86 30.56
C ARG A 275 13.02 22.56 31.61
N SER A 276 14.34 22.69 31.43
CA SER A 276 15.19 23.43 32.36
C SER A 276 14.84 24.93 32.41
N HIS A 277 14.31 25.48 31.31
CA HIS A 277 13.76 26.83 31.25
C HIS A 277 12.31 26.95 31.76
N GLY A 278 11.73 25.87 32.29
CA GLY A 278 10.38 25.87 32.86
C GLY A 278 9.26 25.90 31.83
N ALA A 279 9.52 25.53 30.57
CA ALA A 279 8.48 25.45 29.55
C ALA A 279 7.62 24.18 29.70
N VAL A 280 6.32 24.32 29.48
CA VAL A 280 5.38 23.20 29.44
C VAL A 280 5.20 22.69 28.01
N GLU A 281 5.02 21.38 27.86
CA GLU A 281 4.76 20.76 26.55
C GLU A 281 3.25 20.86 26.24
N ILE A 282 2.91 21.31 25.04
CA ILE A 282 1.54 21.26 24.52
C ILE A 282 1.54 20.53 23.18
N ASP A 283 0.36 20.07 22.76
CA ASP A 283 0.12 19.54 21.43
C ASP A 283 -1.19 20.10 20.86
N THR A 284 -1.24 20.21 19.54
CA THR A 284 -2.44 20.65 18.82
C THR A 284 -2.77 19.65 17.71
N PRO A 285 -4.02 19.61 17.23
CA PRO A 285 -4.37 18.78 16.08
C PRO A 285 -3.45 19.05 14.88
N VAL A 286 -3.28 18.02 14.04
CA VAL A 286 -2.44 18.11 12.83
C VAL A 286 -3.07 18.98 11.74
N PHE A 287 -4.40 19.10 11.76
CA PHE A 287 -5.18 19.98 10.91
C PHE A 287 -5.90 21.03 11.75
N GLU A 288 -6.03 22.22 11.19
CA GLU A 288 -6.78 23.34 11.75
C GLU A 288 -7.93 23.69 10.78
N LEU A 289 -8.90 24.48 11.26
CA LEU A 289 -9.90 25.08 10.37
C LEU A 289 -9.17 25.92 9.32
N LYS A 290 -9.55 25.77 8.04
CA LYS A 290 -8.90 26.47 6.93
C LYS A 290 -8.88 27.98 7.12
N ASP A 291 -9.94 28.54 7.69
CA ASP A 291 -10.05 29.97 7.99
C ASP A 291 -9.03 30.44 9.04
N THR A 292 -8.63 29.56 9.96
CA THR A 292 -7.60 29.88 10.98
C THR A 292 -6.22 30.11 10.34
N LEU A 293 -5.92 29.41 9.25
CA LEU A 293 -4.63 29.50 8.55
C LEU A 293 -4.64 30.55 7.42
N THR A 294 -5.83 31.00 6.99
CA THR A 294 -5.96 31.90 5.85
C THR A 294 -5.52 33.32 6.20
N GLY A 295 -4.72 33.95 5.31
CA GLY A 295 -4.27 35.33 5.46
C GLY A 295 -3.13 35.56 6.46
N LYS A 296 -2.59 34.50 7.07
CA LYS A 296 -1.48 34.61 8.05
C LYS A 296 -0.09 34.54 7.41
N TYR A 297 0.03 33.91 6.24
CA TYR A 297 1.32 33.57 5.64
C TYR A 297 1.61 34.33 4.35
N GLY A 298 0.86 35.39 4.03
CA GLY A 298 1.05 36.15 2.79
C GLY A 298 1.02 35.25 1.55
N GLU A 299 2.05 35.34 0.70
CA GLU A 299 2.19 34.52 -0.52
C GLU A 299 2.30 33.01 -0.23
N ASP A 300 2.86 32.64 0.92
CA ASP A 300 3.05 31.24 1.31
C ASP A 300 1.73 30.52 1.67
N SER A 301 0.63 31.27 1.82
CA SER A 301 -0.71 30.70 2.05
C SER A 301 -1.12 29.74 0.93
N LYS A 302 -0.60 29.93 -0.29
CA LYS A 302 -0.85 29.04 -1.45
C LYS A 302 -0.22 27.64 -1.28
N LEU A 303 0.72 27.50 -0.35
CA LEU A 303 1.47 26.28 -0.11
C LEU A 303 0.85 25.39 0.99
N ILE A 304 -0.35 25.71 1.46
CA ILE A 304 -1.06 24.93 2.47
C ILE A 304 -1.72 23.68 1.86
N TYR A 305 -1.71 22.58 2.60
CA TYR A 305 -2.41 21.34 2.25
C TYR A 305 -3.86 21.39 2.74
N ASP A 306 -4.79 21.55 1.80
CA ASP A 306 -6.22 21.44 2.08
C ASP A 306 -6.67 19.98 2.14
N LEU A 307 -7.57 19.66 3.08
CA LEU A 307 -8.28 18.39 3.10
C LEU A 307 -9.45 18.43 2.12
N ALA A 308 -9.84 17.26 1.60
CA ALA A 308 -10.97 17.16 0.69
C ALA A 308 -12.27 17.47 1.41
N ASP A 309 -13.17 18.21 0.75
CA ASP A 309 -14.52 18.45 1.26
C ASP A 309 -15.33 17.15 1.25
N GLN A 310 -15.83 16.80 2.44
CA GLN A 310 -16.64 15.61 2.68
C GLN A 310 -18.03 15.97 3.25
N GLY A 311 -18.47 17.22 3.08
CA GLY A 311 -19.76 17.72 3.57
C GLY A 311 -19.73 18.24 5.01
N GLY A 312 -18.54 18.55 5.54
CA GLY A 312 -18.32 19.06 6.89
C GLY A 312 -17.48 20.34 6.91
N GLU A 313 -16.70 20.52 7.96
CA GLU A 313 -15.81 21.67 8.10
C GLU A 313 -14.66 21.63 7.08
N LEU A 314 -14.27 22.81 6.58
CA LEU A 314 -13.10 22.94 5.72
C LEU A 314 -11.83 22.94 6.55
N LEU A 315 -11.00 21.93 6.36
CA LEU A 315 -9.79 21.69 7.14
C LEU A 315 -8.54 21.82 6.28
N ALA A 316 -7.44 22.21 6.92
CA ALA A 316 -6.13 22.28 6.29
C ALA A 316 -5.03 21.84 7.27
N LEU A 317 -3.98 21.19 6.77
CA LEU A 317 -2.84 20.79 7.60
C LEU A 317 -2.07 22.03 8.07
N ARG A 318 -1.59 21.99 9.32
CA ARG A 318 -0.81 23.09 9.92
C ARG A 318 0.49 23.36 9.14
N TYR A 319 0.71 24.62 8.78
CA TYR A 319 1.89 25.10 8.05
C TYR A 319 3.10 25.32 8.98
N ASP A 320 2.82 25.71 10.22
CA ASP A 320 3.76 25.90 11.33
C ASP A 320 3.13 25.47 12.67
N LEU A 321 3.82 25.70 13.78
CA LEU A 321 3.29 25.49 15.14
C LEU A 321 2.88 26.80 15.84
N THR A 322 3.26 27.96 15.30
CA THR A 322 2.98 29.28 15.88
C THR A 322 1.52 29.71 15.71
N VAL A 323 0.91 29.55 14.54
CA VAL A 323 -0.52 29.89 14.35
C VAL A 323 -1.45 28.98 15.18
N PRO A 324 -1.24 27.64 15.20
CA PRO A 324 -1.95 26.77 16.14
C PRO A 324 -1.81 27.21 17.60
N PHE A 325 -0.63 27.72 17.99
CA PHE A 325 -0.40 28.24 19.34
C PHE A 325 -1.17 29.54 19.60
N ALA A 326 -1.21 30.49 18.66
CA ALA A 326 -2.02 31.70 18.80
C ALA A 326 -3.51 31.37 18.98
N ARG A 327 -4.03 30.41 18.21
CA ARG A 327 -5.40 29.89 18.37
C ARG A 327 -5.58 29.21 19.74
N PHE A 328 -4.60 28.45 20.20
CA PHE A 328 -4.61 27.82 21.53
C PHE A 328 -4.72 28.84 22.66
N LEU A 329 -3.93 29.92 22.59
CA LEU A 329 -4.00 31.03 23.56
C LEU A 329 -5.38 31.67 23.58
N ALA A 330 -5.91 32.00 22.39
CA ALA A 330 -7.20 32.65 22.25
C ALA A 330 -8.37 31.80 22.79
N LEU A 331 -8.34 30.49 22.57
CA LEU A 331 -9.42 29.58 23.00
C LEU A 331 -9.41 29.34 24.52
N ASN A 332 -8.22 29.20 25.11
CA ASN A 332 -8.08 28.75 26.50
C ASN A 332 -7.87 29.89 27.50
N ASN A 333 -7.68 31.13 27.03
CA ASN A 333 -7.48 32.32 27.86
C ASN A 333 -6.40 32.13 28.95
N VAL A 334 -5.26 31.56 28.57
CA VAL A 334 -4.23 31.06 29.48
C VAL A 334 -3.44 32.18 30.18
N GLY A 335 -3.56 33.43 29.70
CA GLY A 335 -2.77 34.55 30.17
C GLY A 335 -1.30 34.39 29.79
N ASN A 336 -0.42 34.26 30.78
CA ASN A 336 1.01 34.07 30.59
C ASN A 336 1.36 32.58 30.50
N ILE A 337 2.09 32.19 29.46
CA ILE A 337 2.55 30.81 29.27
C ILE A 337 3.90 30.78 28.58
N LYS A 338 4.78 29.92 29.09
CA LYS A 338 6.01 29.50 28.42
C LYS A 338 5.83 28.05 28.01
N ARG A 339 5.88 27.78 26.70
CA ARG A 339 5.62 26.44 26.18
C ARG A 339 6.66 25.99 25.19
N PHE A 340 6.72 24.69 24.96
CA PHE A 340 7.35 24.12 23.79
C PHE A 340 6.40 23.15 23.07
N HIS A 341 6.61 22.98 21.77
CA HIS A 341 5.85 22.06 20.92
C HIS A 341 6.81 21.45 19.89
N ILE A 342 6.93 20.12 19.90
CA ILE A 342 7.71 19.36 18.91
C ILE A 342 6.72 18.60 18.03
N GLY A 343 6.57 19.04 16.79
CA GLY A 343 5.54 18.53 15.90
C GLY A 343 5.95 18.56 14.43
N LYS A 344 5.35 17.65 13.64
CA LYS A 344 5.44 17.72 12.18
C LYS A 344 4.59 18.85 11.63
N VAL A 345 5.08 19.49 10.57
CA VAL A 345 4.38 20.52 9.80
C VAL A 345 4.44 20.22 8.30
N TYR A 346 3.51 20.81 7.55
CA TYR A 346 3.23 20.41 6.17
C TYR A 346 3.23 21.62 5.24
N ARG A 347 4.16 21.63 4.28
CA ARG A 347 4.31 22.73 3.32
C ARG A 347 4.41 22.16 1.91
N ARG A 348 3.57 22.63 0.98
CA ARG A 348 3.55 22.18 -0.43
C ARG A 348 4.68 22.76 -1.28
N ASP A 349 5.82 23.06 -0.67
CA ASP A 349 7.00 23.57 -1.38
C ASP A 349 7.46 22.56 -2.46
N GLN A 350 8.24 23.06 -3.42
CA GLN A 350 8.91 22.23 -4.42
C GLN A 350 10.06 21.49 -3.71
N PRO A 351 9.96 20.16 -3.51
CA PRO A 351 10.94 19.46 -2.69
C PRO A 351 12.29 19.42 -3.38
N ALA A 352 13.33 19.83 -2.67
CA ALA A 352 14.72 19.74 -3.08
C ALA A 352 15.46 18.90 -2.04
N LEU A 353 15.40 17.57 -2.21
CA LEU A 353 15.94 16.57 -1.26
C LEU A 353 17.43 16.79 -0.99
N SER A 354 18.20 17.13 -2.02
CA SER A 354 19.63 17.45 -1.91
C SER A 354 19.93 18.69 -1.07
N ARG A 355 18.94 19.57 -0.87
CA ARG A 355 19.02 20.79 -0.06
C ARG A 355 18.24 20.69 1.25
N GLY A 356 17.77 19.50 1.62
CA GLY A 356 16.99 19.28 2.84
C GLY A 356 15.60 19.92 2.82
N ARG A 357 15.05 20.26 1.65
CA ARG A 357 13.69 20.82 1.52
C ARG A 357 12.66 19.71 1.34
N TYR A 358 11.86 19.48 2.36
CA TYR A 358 10.82 18.47 2.44
C TYR A 358 9.43 19.11 2.51
N ARG A 359 8.40 18.31 2.24
CA ARG A 359 6.99 18.70 2.39
C ARG A 359 6.39 18.33 3.73
N GLU A 360 7.00 17.37 4.42
CA GLU A 360 6.74 17.01 5.81
C GLU A 360 8.08 17.02 6.56
N PHE A 361 8.16 17.80 7.63
CA PHE A 361 9.34 17.87 8.50
C PHE A 361 8.96 18.32 9.91
N TYR A 362 9.87 18.14 10.87
CA TYR A 362 9.65 18.55 12.25
C TYR A 362 10.04 20.01 12.47
N GLN A 363 9.23 20.69 13.27
CA GLN A 363 9.59 21.92 13.97
C GLN A 363 9.68 21.63 15.47
N CYS A 364 10.51 22.40 16.16
CA CYS A 364 10.74 22.32 17.61
C CYS A 364 10.67 23.75 18.14
N ASP A 365 9.45 24.17 18.46
CA ASP A 365 9.16 25.57 18.78
C ASP A 365 9.16 25.76 20.29
N PHE A 366 9.74 26.87 20.74
CA PHE A 366 9.71 27.35 22.12
C PHE A 366 9.24 28.80 22.10
N ASP A 367 8.20 29.09 22.88
CA ASP A 367 7.54 30.38 22.86
C ASP A 367 7.21 30.84 24.27
N ILE A 368 7.39 32.13 24.51
CA ILE A 368 7.01 32.82 25.73
C ILE A 368 5.93 33.84 25.36
N ALA A 369 4.70 33.60 25.80
CA ALA A 369 3.56 34.47 25.58
C ALA A 369 3.13 35.10 26.91
N GLY A 370 2.93 36.42 26.92
CA GLY A 370 2.53 37.15 28.11
C GLY A 370 3.21 38.50 28.24
N ASN A 371 2.87 39.24 29.29
CA ASN A 371 3.48 40.53 29.59
C ASN A 371 4.64 40.34 30.58
N TYR A 372 5.84 40.70 30.13
CA TYR A 372 7.09 40.57 30.89
C TYR A 372 7.92 41.84 30.80
N GLY A 373 9.01 41.89 31.58
CA GLY A 373 10.02 42.94 31.45
C GLY A 373 10.62 42.96 30.04
N ARG A 374 10.88 44.17 29.53
CA ARG A 374 11.38 44.39 28.17
C ARG A 374 12.66 43.57 27.91
N MET A 375 12.71 42.88 26.78
CA MET A 375 13.83 42.05 26.30
C MET A 375 14.18 40.82 27.16
N VAL A 376 13.57 40.61 28.32
CA VAL A 376 13.84 39.45 29.18
C VAL A 376 13.47 38.14 28.48
N PRO A 377 12.24 37.94 27.98
CA PRO A 377 11.89 36.71 27.27
C PRO A 377 12.64 36.57 25.93
N ASP A 378 12.90 37.68 25.24
CA ASP A 378 13.66 37.68 23.99
C ASP A 378 15.10 37.16 24.21
N ALA A 379 15.77 37.63 25.26
CA ALA A 379 17.11 37.17 25.63
C ALA A 379 17.09 35.70 26.08
N GLU A 380 16.04 35.27 26.79
CA GLU A 380 15.86 33.87 27.16
C GLU A 380 15.71 32.97 25.93
N CYS A 381 14.95 33.36 24.91
CA CYS A 381 14.84 32.60 23.66
C CYS A 381 16.20 32.42 22.98
N VAL A 382 17.07 33.45 22.99
CA VAL A 382 18.44 33.34 22.46
C VAL A 382 19.29 32.39 23.31
N ALA A 383 19.16 32.45 24.64
CA ALA A 383 19.87 31.54 25.56
C ALA A 383 19.45 30.08 25.33
N VAL A 384 18.15 29.79 25.25
CA VAL A 384 17.60 28.46 24.95
C VAL A 384 18.17 27.92 23.63
N ALA A 385 18.17 28.75 22.57
CA ALA A 385 18.73 28.37 21.29
C ALA A 385 20.24 28.06 21.38
N ALA A 386 21.01 28.90 22.07
CA ALA A 386 22.44 28.70 22.26
C ALA A 386 22.74 27.42 23.06
N GLU A 387 21.99 27.15 24.14
CA GLU A 387 22.15 25.95 24.97
C GLU A 387 21.81 24.67 24.18
N ILE A 388 20.76 24.69 23.36
CA ILE A 388 20.43 23.56 22.48
C ILE A 388 21.56 23.31 21.48
N LEU A 389 22.02 24.34 20.78
CA LEU A 389 23.07 24.21 19.77
C LEU A 389 24.40 23.76 20.38
N ALA A 390 24.74 24.24 21.59
CA ALA A 390 25.93 23.81 22.32
C ALA A 390 25.84 22.37 22.85
N ALA A 391 24.65 21.89 23.21
CA ALA A 391 24.44 20.53 23.68
C ALA A 391 24.39 19.49 22.55
N LEU A 392 24.12 19.92 21.32
CA LEU A 392 24.11 19.05 20.14
C LEU A 392 25.54 18.90 19.56
N PRO A 393 25.95 17.71 19.10
CA PRO A 393 27.27 17.49 18.51
C PRO A 393 27.31 17.98 17.05
N ILE A 394 27.15 19.30 16.83
CA ILE A 394 27.03 19.92 15.49
C ILE A 394 28.20 20.84 15.12
N GLY A 395 29.20 20.96 16.01
CA GLY A 395 30.36 21.83 15.81
C GLY A 395 30.10 23.28 16.22
N GLU A 396 30.91 24.20 15.71
CA GLU A 396 30.78 25.64 15.98
C GLU A 396 29.52 26.22 15.32
N PHE A 397 28.88 27.18 16.00
CA PHE A 397 27.69 27.86 15.52
C PHE A 397 27.75 29.35 15.84
N GLY A 398 26.92 30.12 15.13
CA GLY A 398 26.71 31.54 15.39
C GLY A 398 25.23 31.90 15.30
N ILE A 399 24.77 32.80 16.17
CA ILE A 399 23.38 33.29 16.18
C ILE A 399 23.35 34.70 15.60
N LYS A 400 22.67 34.87 14.47
CA LYS A 400 22.46 36.18 13.85
C LYS A 400 21.22 36.83 14.44
N LEU A 401 21.35 38.06 14.93
CA LEU A 401 20.26 38.84 15.49
C LEU A 401 19.95 40.03 14.59
N ASN A 402 18.67 40.36 14.47
CA ASN A 402 18.18 41.55 13.80
C ASN A 402 16.85 41.99 14.45
N HIS A 403 16.42 43.21 14.18
CA HIS A 403 15.14 43.75 14.63
C HIS A 403 14.33 44.29 13.45
N ARG A 404 13.04 43.96 13.37
CA ARG A 404 12.17 44.36 12.23
C ARG A 404 12.17 45.87 12.01
N CYS A 405 12.04 46.66 13.08
CA CYS A 405 12.07 48.12 13.00
C CYS A 405 13.40 48.69 12.50
N LEU A 406 14.52 48.00 12.73
CA LEU A 406 15.80 48.44 12.17
C LEU A 406 15.80 48.23 10.66
N LEU A 407 15.27 47.09 10.19
CA LEU A 407 15.13 46.83 8.77
C LEU A 407 14.15 47.82 8.10
N ASP A 408 13.01 48.11 8.72
CA ASP A 408 12.08 49.14 8.23
C ASP A 408 12.77 50.49 8.12
N ALA A 409 13.43 50.95 9.18
CA ALA A 409 14.13 52.23 9.16
C ALA A 409 15.20 52.29 8.05
N ILE A 410 15.94 51.21 7.82
CA ILE A 410 16.93 51.15 6.74
C ILE A 410 16.27 51.26 5.36
N LEU A 411 15.16 50.56 5.14
CA LEU A 411 14.43 50.61 3.86
C LEU A 411 13.83 52.00 3.63
N ASP A 412 13.23 52.59 4.65
CA ASP A 412 12.65 53.93 4.62
C ASP A 412 13.72 54.99 4.30
N ILE A 413 14.87 54.95 5.00
CA ILE A 413 15.98 55.89 4.78
C ILE A 413 16.58 55.70 3.37
N SER A 414 16.56 54.47 2.86
CA SER A 414 17.05 54.14 1.51
C SER A 414 16.08 54.54 0.39
N GLY A 415 14.90 55.08 0.72
CA GLY A 415 13.90 55.52 -0.25
C GLY A 415 13.12 54.38 -0.90
N VAL A 416 13.05 53.21 -0.26
CA VAL A 416 12.23 52.10 -0.73
C VAL A 416 10.76 52.45 -0.47
N PRO A 417 9.87 52.42 -1.48
CA PRO A 417 8.45 52.66 -1.26
C PRO A 417 7.84 51.64 -0.29
N ALA A 418 6.94 52.12 0.55
CA ALA A 418 6.23 51.32 1.55
C ALA A 418 5.35 50.21 0.95
#